data_AF-A0A4Y7R5A2-F1
#
_entry.id   AF-A0A4Y7R5A2-F1
#
_cell.length_a   1.000
_cell.length_b   1.000
_cell.length_c   1.000
_cell.angle_alpha   90.00
_cell.angle_beta   90.00
_cell.angle_gamma   90.00
#
_symmetry.space_group_name_H-M   'P 1'
#
loop_
_entity.id
_entity.type
_entity.pdbx_description
1 polymer ?
#
loop_
_entity_poly.entity_id
_entity_poly.type
_entity_poly.pdbx_seq_one_letter_code
_entity_poly.pdbx_strand_id
1 'polypeptide(L)'
;MGALDPTHKPDYSQTEPPVSIPQQPGWSDPSKIVFAGDMEKGGLDVRPSIAVTKAHLKMSELDEAERKGDLVVDGTVVLSRRFPRPNARAGVEVNVSKAAIDPVWYLPGVAERFGISESLLRRALFEDTGGMSSSRPIGGCTVYIFGNPAFMYDESKELTLRVHDECNGSDVFGSDICTCKPYLTYAIEECIRCAQRGGVGVVAYFRKEGRALGEVTKYLVYNLRKRGGDSADKYFKSTEMIAGVK
;
A
#
# COMPACT_ATOMS: atom_id res chain seq x y z
N MET A 1 8.33 33.68 -0.60
CA MET A 1 7.16 32.81 -0.82
C MET A 1 6.13 33.17 0.22
N GLY A 2 4.94 33.57 -0.21
CA GLY A 2 3.93 34.21 0.64
C GLY A 2 3.43 33.30 1.75
N ALA A 3 3.33 33.83 2.96
CA ALA A 3 2.67 33.15 4.07
C ALA A 3 1.18 33.02 3.73
N LEU A 4 0.68 31.79 3.72
CA LEU A 4 -0.76 31.53 3.66
C LEU A 4 -1.41 32.07 4.94
N ASP A 5 -2.64 32.57 4.82
CA ASP A 5 -3.45 32.97 5.98
C ASP A 5 -3.61 31.75 6.92
N PRO A 6 -3.33 31.88 8.23
CA PRO A 6 -3.54 30.80 9.20
C PRO A 6 -4.99 30.25 9.25
N THR A 7 -5.96 31.00 8.74
CA THR A 7 -7.38 30.63 8.64
C THR A 7 -7.76 30.06 7.28
N HIS A 8 -6.82 29.95 6.34
CA HIS A 8 -7.07 29.39 5.02
C HIS A 8 -7.60 27.96 5.12
N LYS A 9 -8.80 27.75 4.59
CA LYS A 9 -9.38 26.42 4.41
C LYS A 9 -9.03 25.90 3.01
N PRO A 10 -8.44 24.70 2.90
CA PRO A 10 -8.24 24.06 1.62
C PRO A 10 -9.56 23.88 0.86
N ASP A 11 -9.53 24.06 -0.47
CA ASP A 11 -10.66 23.80 -1.37
C ASP A 11 -10.43 22.47 -2.10
N TYR A 12 -11.35 21.52 -1.93
CA TYR A 12 -11.32 20.19 -2.54
C TYR A 12 -12.40 20.00 -3.62
N SER A 13 -13.14 21.06 -3.98
CA SER A 13 -14.28 20.98 -4.91
C SER A 13 -13.92 20.45 -6.31
N GLN A 14 -12.65 20.50 -6.71
CA GLN A 14 -12.17 20.03 -8.01
C GLN A 14 -11.22 18.82 -7.90
N THR A 15 -11.31 18.06 -6.80
CA THR A 15 -10.45 16.87 -6.56
C THR A 15 -11.20 15.55 -6.69
N GLU A 16 -12.28 15.54 -7.47
CA GLU A 16 -13.11 14.37 -7.71
C GLU A 16 -12.29 13.24 -8.36
N PRO A 17 -12.48 11.97 -7.95
CA PRO A 17 -11.70 10.87 -8.47
C PRO A 17 -12.09 10.55 -9.93
N PRO A 18 -11.12 10.21 -10.80
CA PRO A 18 -11.37 9.85 -12.21
C PRO A 18 -11.97 8.44 -12.36
N VAL A 19 -12.28 7.77 -11.24
CA VAL A 19 -12.91 6.46 -11.18
C VAL A 19 -13.97 6.49 -10.08
N SER A 20 -15.16 5.99 -10.39
CA SER A 20 -16.23 5.82 -9.41
C SER A 20 -16.01 4.54 -8.62
N ILE A 21 -15.95 4.66 -7.29
CA ILE A 21 -15.99 3.53 -6.36
C ILE A 21 -17.24 3.76 -5.49
N PRO A 22 -18.31 2.97 -5.66
CA PRO A 22 -19.53 3.16 -4.89
C PRO A 22 -19.30 2.84 -3.41
N GLN A 23 -20.01 3.58 -2.57
CA GLN A 23 -20.09 3.33 -1.14
C GLN A 23 -20.51 1.87 -0.89
N GLN A 24 -19.75 1.16 -0.05
CA GLN A 24 -20.10 -0.20 0.35
C GLN A 24 -20.84 -0.21 1.70
N PRO A 25 -21.83 -1.10 1.90
CA PRO A 25 -22.59 -1.16 3.16
C PRO A 25 -21.74 -1.33 4.42
N GLY A 26 -20.57 -1.96 4.30
CA GLY A 26 -19.65 -2.19 5.43
C GLY A 26 -18.86 -0.95 5.87
N TRP A 27 -18.79 0.11 5.06
CA TRP A 27 -17.97 1.29 5.35
C TRP A 27 -18.55 2.18 6.46
N SER A 28 -19.87 2.16 6.63
CA SER A 28 -20.54 2.89 7.71
C SER A 28 -20.64 2.09 9.01
N ASP A 29 -20.15 0.86 9.04
CA ASP A 29 -20.18 -0.01 10.21
C ASP A 29 -18.83 0.06 10.96
N PRO A 30 -18.76 0.77 12.11
CA PRO A 30 -17.52 0.93 12.87
C PRO A 30 -16.99 -0.39 13.45
N SER A 31 -17.84 -1.42 13.52
CA SER A 31 -17.42 -2.78 13.92
C SER A 31 -16.73 -3.53 12.77
N LYS A 32 -16.96 -3.16 11.51
CA LYS A 32 -16.36 -3.82 10.33
C LYS A 32 -15.11 -3.11 9.84
N ILE A 33 -15.16 -1.78 9.75
CA ILE A 33 -14.03 -0.96 9.31
C ILE A 33 -13.65 0.00 10.45
N VAL A 34 -12.48 -0.24 11.05
CA VAL A 34 -11.89 0.63 12.08
C VAL A 34 -11.09 1.79 11.48
N PHE A 35 -11.36 2.13 10.24
CA PHE A 35 -10.86 3.33 9.60
C PHE A 35 -12.01 4.33 9.49
N ALA A 36 -11.80 5.56 9.95
CA ALA A 36 -12.80 6.60 9.84
C ALA A 36 -12.91 7.06 8.37
N GLY A 37 -14.03 6.75 7.73
CA GLY A 37 -14.47 7.46 6.52
C GLY A 37 -14.99 8.85 6.89
N ASP A 38 -14.89 9.81 5.96
CA ASP A 38 -15.29 11.20 6.16
C ASP A 38 -16.69 11.29 6.78
N MET A 39 -16.75 11.74 8.04
CA MET A 39 -17.99 12.14 8.68
C MET A 39 -17.91 13.64 8.89
N GLU A 40 -18.39 14.41 7.91
CA GLU A 40 -18.77 15.80 8.12
C GLU A 40 -19.97 15.84 9.08
N LYS A 41 -19.68 15.85 10.38
CA LYS A 41 -20.64 16.24 11.42
C LYS A 41 -19.96 17.20 12.37
N GLY A 42 -20.45 18.46 12.39
CA GLY A 42 -20.25 19.37 13.51
C GLY A 42 -19.02 20.28 13.47
N GLY A 43 -18.71 20.93 12.35
CA GLY A 43 -17.70 22.01 12.32
C GLY A 43 -16.24 21.54 12.51
N LEU A 44 -15.98 20.24 12.35
CA LEU A 44 -14.65 19.65 12.37
C LEU A 44 -13.93 19.90 11.02
N ASP A 45 -12.63 20.20 11.06
CA ASP A 45 -11.76 20.25 9.87
C ASP A 45 -11.54 18.82 9.36
N VAL A 46 -12.43 18.35 8.49
CA VAL A 46 -12.35 17.02 7.87
C VAL A 46 -11.43 17.12 6.65
N ARG A 47 -10.29 16.44 6.73
CA ARG A 47 -9.35 16.33 5.61
C ARG A 47 -9.48 14.97 4.96
N PRO A 48 -9.52 14.87 3.62
CA PRO A 48 -9.60 13.60 2.92
C PRO A 48 -8.49 12.65 3.38
N SER A 49 -8.88 11.43 3.75
CA SER A 49 -7.96 10.35 4.11
C SER A 49 -7.66 9.42 2.94
N ILE A 50 -8.39 9.55 1.83
CA ILE A 50 -8.24 8.74 0.62
C ILE A 50 -8.30 9.65 -0.61
N ALA A 51 -7.39 9.43 -1.57
CA ALA A 51 -7.43 10.08 -2.88
C ALA A 51 -7.18 9.04 -3.99
N VAL A 52 -7.96 9.09 -5.07
CA VAL A 52 -7.88 8.12 -6.18
C VAL A 52 -7.51 8.82 -7.47
N THR A 53 -6.65 8.20 -8.28
CA THR A 53 -6.25 8.70 -9.60
C THR A 53 -6.00 7.57 -10.61
N LYS A 54 -5.82 7.91 -11.89
CA LYS A 54 -5.35 6.99 -12.93
C LYS A 54 -3.87 7.23 -13.20
N ALA A 55 -3.16 6.17 -13.54
CA ALA A 55 -1.74 6.24 -13.82
C ALA A 55 -1.29 5.08 -14.74
N HIS A 56 -0.06 5.19 -15.23
CA HIS A 56 0.63 4.10 -15.88
C HIS A 56 1.71 3.56 -14.95
N LEU A 57 1.79 2.23 -14.82
CA LEU A 57 2.88 1.54 -14.15
C LEU A 57 3.90 1.09 -15.19
N LYS A 58 5.18 1.37 -14.90
CA LYS A 58 6.31 1.00 -15.75
C LYS A 58 7.39 0.35 -14.90
N MET A 59 7.80 -0.86 -15.28
CA MET A 59 8.83 -1.63 -14.61
C MET A 59 9.63 -2.41 -15.66
N SER A 60 10.95 -2.55 -15.46
CA SER A 60 11.83 -3.35 -16.33
C SER A 60 11.42 -4.82 -16.39
N GLU A 61 10.90 -5.33 -15.29
CA GLU A 61 10.47 -6.72 -15.14
C GLU A 61 9.26 -7.03 -16.03
N LEU A 62 8.36 -6.06 -16.23
CA LEU A 62 7.22 -6.20 -17.13
C LEU A 62 7.64 -6.18 -18.60
N ASP A 63 8.67 -5.40 -18.95
CA ASP A 63 9.28 -5.45 -20.28
C ASP A 63 9.94 -6.81 -20.53
N GLU A 64 10.58 -7.38 -19.51
CA GLU A 64 11.17 -8.69 -19.61
C GLU A 64 10.11 -9.81 -19.72
N ALA A 65 9.03 -9.72 -18.94
CA ALA A 65 7.91 -10.65 -19.01
C ALA A 65 7.23 -10.61 -20.39
N GLU A 66 7.03 -9.42 -20.97
CA GLU A 66 6.53 -9.30 -22.35
C GLU A 66 7.51 -9.94 -23.35
N ARG A 67 8.81 -9.66 -23.21
CA ARG A 67 9.83 -10.22 -24.11
C ARG A 67 9.89 -11.75 -24.06
N LYS A 68 9.63 -12.36 -22.90
CA LYS A 68 9.57 -13.82 -22.72
C LYS A 68 8.26 -14.41 -23.24
N GLY A 69 7.22 -13.60 -23.45
CA GLY A 69 5.88 -14.03 -23.81
C GLY A 69 4.99 -14.35 -22.60
N ASP A 70 5.45 -14.07 -21.38
CA ASP A 70 4.71 -14.32 -20.13
C ASP A 70 3.65 -13.24 -19.86
N LEU A 71 3.76 -12.09 -20.54
CA LEU A 71 2.83 -10.96 -20.46
C LEU A 71 2.39 -10.54 -21.87
N VAL A 72 1.08 -10.50 -22.10
CA VAL A 72 0.50 -10.21 -23.42
C VAL A 72 0.02 -8.76 -23.46
N VAL A 73 0.32 -8.04 -24.55
CA VAL A 73 -0.22 -6.71 -24.80
C VAL A 73 -1.66 -6.83 -25.32
N ASP A 74 -2.62 -6.21 -24.63
CA ASP A 74 -4.04 -6.24 -24.98
C ASP A 74 -4.62 -4.86 -25.37
N GLY A 75 -3.82 -3.80 -25.24
CA GLY A 75 -4.24 -2.42 -25.54
C GLY A 75 -5.21 -1.81 -24.53
N THR A 76 -5.53 -2.51 -23.44
CA THR A 76 -6.46 -2.04 -22.40
C THR A 76 -5.84 -2.06 -21.01
N VAL A 77 -5.34 -3.20 -20.53
CA VAL A 77 -4.60 -3.33 -19.27
C VAL A 77 -3.11 -3.13 -19.54
N VAL A 78 -2.57 -3.82 -20.56
CA VAL A 78 -1.17 -3.73 -20.96
C VAL A 78 -1.08 -3.02 -22.30
N LEU A 79 -0.39 -1.88 -22.31
CA LEU A 79 -0.21 -1.03 -23.47
C LEU A 79 1.18 -1.23 -24.06
N SER A 80 1.25 -1.30 -25.39
CA SER A 80 2.53 -1.16 -26.09
C SER A 80 2.95 0.31 -26.06
N ARG A 81 4.15 0.56 -25.55
CA ARG A 81 4.64 1.92 -25.37
C ARG A 81 5.56 2.32 -26.52
N ARG A 82 5.06 3.08 -27.50
CA ARG A 82 5.94 3.70 -28.51
C ARG A 82 6.71 4.86 -27.88
N PHE A 83 8.01 4.69 -27.58
CA PHE A 83 8.85 5.83 -27.19
C PHE A 83 9.48 6.52 -28.42
N PRO A 84 9.63 7.85 -28.39
CA PRO A 84 10.12 8.67 -29.50
C PRO A 84 11.66 8.64 -29.66
N ARG A 85 12.37 7.80 -28.89
CA ARG A 85 13.83 7.69 -29.06
C ARG A 85 14.13 6.85 -30.29
N PRO A 86 14.92 7.34 -31.26
CA PRO A 86 15.39 6.52 -32.36
C PRO A 86 16.12 5.29 -31.79
N ASN A 87 15.73 4.10 -32.25
CA ASN A 87 16.40 2.81 -31.98
C ASN A 87 16.19 2.16 -30.60
N ALA A 88 15.26 2.62 -29.77
CA ALA A 88 14.85 1.86 -28.57
C ALA A 88 13.60 1.02 -28.87
N ARG A 89 13.63 -0.28 -28.54
CA ARG A 89 12.41 -1.12 -28.60
C ARG A 89 11.39 -0.58 -27.60
N ALA A 90 10.16 -0.43 -28.07
CA ALA A 90 8.99 -0.12 -27.25
C ALA A 90 8.83 -1.19 -26.17
N GLY A 91 8.96 -0.83 -24.89
CA GLY A 91 8.54 -1.69 -23.78
C GLY A 91 7.02 -1.63 -23.57
N VAL A 92 6.55 -2.13 -22.43
CA VAL A 92 5.14 -2.07 -22.04
C VAL A 92 4.88 -1.05 -20.94
N GLU A 93 3.65 -0.56 -20.86
CA GLU A 93 3.10 0.15 -19.71
C GLU A 93 1.81 -0.51 -19.30
N VAL A 94 1.46 -0.42 -18.02
CA VAL A 94 0.24 -1.01 -17.49
C VAL A 94 -0.69 0.08 -17.00
N ASN A 95 -1.92 0.08 -17.49
CA ASN A 95 -2.99 0.96 -17.02
C ASN A 95 -3.41 0.53 -15.61
N VAL A 96 -3.31 1.46 -14.67
CA VAL A 96 -3.71 1.24 -13.28
C VAL A 96 -4.52 2.40 -12.75
N SER A 97 -5.43 2.10 -11.84
CA SER A 97 -5.95 3.09 -10.91
C SER A 97 -5.15 3.01 -9.61
N LYS A 98 -4.93 4.14 -8.96
CA LYS A 98 -4.19 4.21 -7.70
C LYS A 98 -5.04 4.88 -6.65
N ALA A 99 -5.08 4.33 -5.44
CA ALA A 99 -5.63 5.00 -4.27
C ALA A 99 -4.52 5.22 -3.24
N ALA A 100 -4.29 6.47 -2.86
CA ALA A 100 -3.51 6.79 -1.67
C ALA A 100 -4.45 6.77 -0.46
N ILE A 101 -4.06 6.07 0.60
CA ILE A 101 -4.84 5.92 1.82
C ILE A 101 -3.94 6.30 2.99
N ASP A 102 -4.32 7.37 3.68
CA ASP A 102 -3.75 7.74 4.96
C ASP A 102 -4.71 7.29 6.07
N PRO A 103 -4.45 6.15 6.71
CA PRO A 103 -5.39 5.55 7.65
C PRO A 103 -5.66 6.47 8.83
N VAL A 104 -6.93 6.62 9.18
CA VAL A 104 -7.39 7.28 10.42
C VAL A 104 -8.04 6.21 11.27
N TRP A 105 -7.44 5.87 12.41
CA TRP A 105 -7.94 4.77 13.24
C TRP A 105 -9.14 5.20 14.07
N TYR A 106 -10.22 4.44 13.99
CA TYR A 106 -11.30 4.48 14.96
C TYR A 106 -10.87 3.70 16.22
N LEU A 107 -10.10 4.38 17.07
CA LEU A 107 -9.49 3.80 18.26
C LEU A 107 -10.45 3.05 19.20
N PRO A 108 -11.70 3.48 19.43
CA PRO A 108 -12.65 2.69 20.21
C PRO A 108 -12.87 1.27 19.63
N GLY A 109 -13.10 1.16 18.32
CA GLY A 109 -13.31 -0.14 17.66
C GLY A 109 -12.03 -0.97 17.53
N VAL A 110 -10.85 -0.34 17.53
CA VAL A 110 -9.55 -1.04 17.63
C VAL A 110 -9.37 -1.61 19.03
N ALA A 111 -9.66 -0.81 20.07
CA ALA A 111 -9.53 -1.23 21.46
C ALA A 111 -10.48 -2.39 21.79
N GLU A 112 -11.71 -2.34 21.28
CA GLU A 112 -12.70 -3.42 21.39
C GLU A 112 -12.17 -4.74 20.80
N ARG A 113 -11.56 -4.71 19.60
CA ARG A 113 -10.96 -5.91 18.97
C ARG A 113 -9.84 -6.52 19.80
N PHE A 114 -9.06 -5.68 20.48
CA PHE A 114 -8.00 -6.15 21.37
C PHE A 114 -8.51 -6.52 22.77
N GLY A 115 -9.78 -6.27 23.09
CA GLY A 115 -10.33 -6.51 24.42
C GLY A 115 -9.73 -5.61 25.50
N ILE A 116 -9.29 -4.40 25.13
CA ILE A 116 -8.65 -3.44 26.04
C ILE A 116 -9.43 -2.12 26.10
N SER A 117 -9.13 -1.30 27.12
CA SER A 117 -9.67 0.07 27.15
C SER A 117 -9.02 0.95 26.08
N GLU A 118 -9.79 1.90 25.55
CA GLU A 118 -9.26 2.91 24.61
C GLU A 118 -8.11 3.72 25.24
N SER A 119 -8.19 4.03 26.53
CA SER A 119 -7.12 4.72 27.26
C SER A 119 -5.83 3.92 27.29
N LEU A 120 -5.90 2.60 27.49
CA LEU A 120 -4.74 1.73 27.44
C LEU A 120 -4.15 1.67 26.02
N LEU A 121 -5.02 1.55 25.00
CA LEU A 121 -4.58 1.57 23.60
C LEU A 121 -3.86 2.87 23.25
N ARG A 122 -4.44 4.03 23.61
CA ARG A 122 -3.84 5.35 23.36
C ARG A 122 -2.49 5.51 24.04
N ARG A 123 -2.38 5.05 25.29
CA ARG A 123 -1.12 5.10 26.03
C ARG A 123 -0.05 4.22 25.35
N ALA A 124 -0.40 2.97 25.02
CA ALA A 124 0.52 2.06 24.34
C ALA A 124 0.98 2.63 23.00
N LEU A 125 0.04 3.13 22.18
CA LEU A 125 0.39 3.77 20.91
C LEU A 125 1.31 4.99 21.12
N PHE A 126 1.05 5.82 22.12
CA PHE A 126 1.88 6.99 22.40
C PHE A 126 3.30 6.59 22.84
N GLU A 127 3.43 5.59 23.73
CA GLU A 127 4.70 5.07 24.22
C GLU A 127 5.51 4.42 23.09
N ASP A 128 4.88 3.53 22.32
CA ASP A 128 5.54 2.74 21.28
C ASP A 128 5.84 3.54 20.01
N THR A 129 5.12 4.64 19.76
CA THR A 129 5.41 5.55 18.63
C THR A 129 6.31 6.72 19.00
N GLY A 130 6.88 6.74 20.22
CA GLY A 130 7.80 7.81 20.64
C GLY A 130 7.15 9.19 20.76
N GLY A 131 5.88 9.23 21.16
CA GLY A 131 5.10 10.45 21.36
C GLY A 131 4.40 10.99 20.11
N MET A 132 4.30 10.20 19.03
CA MET A 132 3.54 10.57 17.84
C MET A 132 2.02 10.49 18.06
N SER A 133 1.25 11.09 17.15
CA SER A 133 -0.22 11.09 17.23
C SER A 133 -0.80 9.68 17.20
N SER A 134 -1.57 9.34 18.23
CA SER A 134 -2.24 8.03 18.38
C SER A 134 -3.26 7.69 17.28
N SER A 135 -3.74 8.66 16.51
CA SER A 135 -4.79 8.43 15.49
C SER A 135 -4.27 7.94 14.13
N ARG A 136 -2.96 8.11 13.85
CA ARG A 136 -2.31 7.69 12.61
C ARG A 136 -1.00 6.94 12.91
N PRO A 137 -1.05 5.81 13.64
CA PRO A 137 0.15 5.17 14.15
C PRO A 137 0.94 4.38 13.10
N ILE A 138 0.37 4.15 11.91
CA ILE A 138 1.02 3.43 10.81
C ILE A 138 1.11 4.36 9.60
N GLY A 139 2.19 4.21 8.81
CA GLY A 139 2.33 4.87 7.52
C GLY A 139 1.14 4.60 6.59
N GLY A 140 0.91 5.52 5.66
CA GLY A 140 -0.11 5.36 4.62
C GLY A 140 0.15 4.13 3.73
N CYS A 141 -0.83 3.77 2.91
CA CYS A 141 -0.66 2.76 1.88
C CYS A 141 -1.10 3.30 0.51
N THR A 142 -0.50 2.73 -0.53
CA THR A 142 -0.91 2.99 -1.92
C THR A 142 -1.47 1.69 -2.48
N VAL A 143 -2.71 1.73 -2.91
CA VAL A 143 -3.37 0.61 -3.58
C VAL A 143 -3.27 0.80 -5.08
N TYR A 144 -2.71 -0.19 -5.78
CA TYR A 144 -2.69 -0.28 -7.24
C TYR A 144 -3.78 -1.23 -7.68
N ILE A 145 -4.62 -0.80 -8.61
CA ILE A 145 -5.77 -1.55 -9.11
C ILE A 145 -5.60 -1.75 -10.61
N PHE A 146 -5.60 -3.02 -11.01
CA PHE A 146 -5.40 -3.49 -12.38
C PHE A 146 -6.75 -3.91 -12.95
N GLY A 147 -7.15 -3.36 -14.10
CA GLY A 147 -8.49 -3.55 -14.66
C GLY A 147 -9.49 -2.52 -14.13
N ASN A 148 -10.77 -2.92 -14.04
CA ASN A 148 -11.85 -2.03 -13.62
C ASN A 148 -12.01 -2.02 -12.09
N PRO A 149 -11.81 -0.89 -11.39
CA PRO A 149 -11.96 -0.81 -9.94
C PRO A 149 -13.37 -1.13 -9.43
N ALA A 150 -14.39 -0.98 -10.29
CA ALA A 150 -15.75 -1.39 -9.94
C ALA A 150 -15.90 -2.91 -9.70
N PHE A 151 -14.96 -3.73 -10.15
CA PHE A 151 -15.03 -5.18 -9.96
C PHE A 151 -14.49 -5.62 -8.59
N MET A 152 -13.86 -4.74 -7.80
CA MET A 152 -13.27 -5.10 -6.50
C MET A 152 -14.31 -5.58 -5.46
N TYR A 153 -15.57 -5.22 -5.62
CA TYR A 153 -16.68 -5.61 -4.75
C TYR A 153 -17.70 -6.53 -5.44
N ASP A 154 -17.45 -6.92 -6.70
CA ASP A 154 -18.33 -7.80 -7.46
C ASP A 154 -17.90 -9.25 -7.23
N GLU A 155 -18.67 -9.99 -6.42
CA GLU A 155 -18.39 -11.39 -6.09
C GLU A 155 -18.42 -12.34 -7.30
N SER A 156 -18.95 -11.91 -8.45
CA SER A 156 -18.92 -12.68 -9.69
C SER A 156 -17.58 -12.57 -10.44
N LYS A 157 -16.69 -11.67 -10.01
CA LYS A 157 -15.39 -11.40 -10.64
C LYS A 157 -14.27 -12.05 -9.86
N GLU A 158 -13.28 -12.58 -10.58
CA GLU A 158 -12.03 -13.03 -9.98
C GLU A 158 -11.29 -11.83 -9.40
N LEU A 159 -10.87 -11.92 -8.12
CA LEU A 159 -10.04 -10.93 -7.44
C LEU A 159 -8.68 -11.55 -7.13
N THR A 160 -7.62 -10.99 -7.70
CA THR A 160 -6.24 -11.29 -7.28
C THR A 160 -5.75 -10.16 -6.38
N LEU A 161 -5.34 -10.49 -5.16
CA LEU A 161 -4.93 -9.50 -4.15
C LEU A 161 -3.53 -9.80 -3.61
N ARG A 162 -2.71 -8.77 -3.53
CA ARG A 162 -1.44 -8.76 -2.83
C ARG A 162 -1.42 -7.66 -1.77
N VAL A 163 -1.15 -8.05 -0.54
CA VAL A 163 -0.72 -7.14 0.52
C VAL A 163 0.81 -7.18 0.58
N HIS A 164 1.45 -6.02 0.45
CA HIS A 164 2.90 -5.90 0.42
C HIS A 164 3.37 -4.82 1.38
N ASP A 165 4.21 -5.19 2.34
CA ASP A 165 4.92 -4.25 3.20
C ASP A 165 6.15 -3.72 2.44
N GLU A 166 6.32 -2.40 2.43
CA GLU A 166 7.44 -1.71 1.82
C GLU A 166 8.80 -2.32 2.19
N CYS A 167 9.63 -2.53 1.18
CA CYS A 167 11.02 -2.92 1.37
C CYS A 167 11.90 -2.13 0.40
N ASN A 168 12.20 -0.88 0.73
CA ASN A 168 12.91 0.09 -0.10
C ASN A 168 14.18 -0.51 -0.74
N GLY A 169 15.03 -1.15 0.06
CA GLY A 169 16.27 -1.77 -0.43
C GLY A 169 16.07 -2.82 -1.54
N SER A 170 14.99 -3.61 -1.48
CA SER A 170 14.72 -4.64 -2.50
C SER A 170 13.84 -4.08 -3.62
N ASP A 171 12.72 -3.45 -3.27
CA ASP A 171 11.69 -3.01 -4.21
C ASP A 171 12.22 -1.91 -5.15
N VAL A 172 13.00 -0.96 -4.61
CA VAL A 172 13.55 0.17 -5.37
C VAL A 172 14.95 -0.13 -5.89
N PHE A 173 15.84 -0.63 -5.03
CA PHE A 173 17.27 -0.76 -5.36
C PHE A 173 17.70 -2.18 -5.77
N GLY A 174 16.81 -3.17 -5.72
CA GLY A 174 17.12 -4.52 -6.19
C GLY A 174 18.09 -5.29 -5.30
N SER A 175 18.17 -4.97 -4.00
CA SER A 175 18.99 -5.72 -3.04
C SER A 175 18.61 -7.21 -3.03
N ASP A 176 19.63 -8.06 -3.03
CA ASP A 176 19.57 -9.53 -2.96
C ASP A 176 19.49 -10.08 -1.53
N ILE A 177 19.49 -9.21 -0.52
CA ILE A 177 19.41 -9.59 0.90
C ILE A 177 18.04 -10.21 1.23
N CYS A 178 17.02 -9.91 0.44
CA CYS A 178 15.67 -10.47 0.62
C CYS A 178 14.95 -10.63 -0.72
N THR A 179 13.83 -11.34 -0.68
CA THR A 179 13.03 -11.72 -1.86
C THR A 179 11.79 -10.86 -2.07
N CYS A 180 11.72 -9.67 -1.45
CA CYS A 180 10.53 -8.81 -1.51
C CYS A 180 10.19 -8.39 -2.95
N LYS A 181 11.18 -7.93 -3.73
CA LYS A 181 10.96 -7.49 -5.11
C LYS A 181 10.48 -8.61 -6.04
N PRO A 182 11.11 -9.80 -6.11
CA PRO A 182 10.57 -10.91 -6.89
C PRO A 182 9.11 -11.26 -6.57
N TYR A 183 8.73 -11.24 -5.29
CA TYR A 183 7.34 -11.50 -4.90
C TYR A 183 6.38 -10.38 -5.28
N LEU A 184 6.82 -9.11 -5.19
CA LEU A 184 6.04 -7.97 -5.65
C LEU A 184 5.81 -8.04 -7.15
N THR A 185 6.86 -8.27 -7.93
CA THR A 185 6.79 -8.42 -9.39
C THR A 185 5.86 -9.55 -9.79
N TYR A 186 6.03 -10.75 -9.20
CA TYR A 186 5.16 -11.89 -9.48
C TYR A 186 3.68 -11.56 -9.19
N ALA A 187 3.41 -10.93 -8.05
CA ALA A 187 2.06 -10.53 -7.69
C ALA A 187 1.46 -9.49 -8.66
N ILE A 188 2.26 -8.53 -9.14
CA ILE A 188 1.83 -7.55 -10.14
C ILE A 188 1.49 -8.27 -11.46
N GLU A 189 2.32 -9.21 -11.91
CA GLU A 189 2.03 -9.99 -13.12
C GLU A 189 0.73 -10.79 -12.98
N GLU A 190 0.50 -11.47 -11.85
CA GLU A 190 -0.75 -12.19 -11.60
C GLU A 190 -1.96 -11.26 -11.54
N CYS A 191 -1.82 -10.08 -10.92
CA CYS A 191 -2.87 -9.05 -10.91
C CYS A 191 -3.22 -8.58 -12.33
N ILE A 192 -2.21 -8.41 -13.18
CA ILE A 192 -2.40 -8.07 -14.58
C ILE A 192 -3.13 -9.21 -15.29
N ARG A 193 -2.64 -10.45 -15.21
CA ARG A 193 -3.26 -11.62 -15.86
C ARG A 193 -4.74 -11.80 -15.43
N CYS A 194 -5.04 -11.60 -14.15
CA CYS A 194 -6.41 -11.61 -13.63
C CYS A 194 -7.28 -10.54 -14.30
N ALA A 195 -6.79 -9.29 -14.38
CA ALA A 195 -7.49 -8.21 -15.05
C ALA A 195 -7.72 -8.50 -16.54
N GLN A 196 -6.76 -9.09 -17.24
CA GLN A 196 -6.88 -9.45 -18.67
C GLN A 196 -7.94 -10.53 -18.92
N ARG A 197 -8.16 -11.44 -17.96
CA ARG A 197 -9.22 -12.47 -18.02
C ARG A 197 -10.60 -11.94 -17.63
N GLY A 198 -10.74 -10.64 -17.38
CA GLY A 198 -12.01 -10.01 -17.00
C GLY A 198 -12.27 -9.96 -15.49
N GLY A 199 -11.27 -10.27 -14.66
CA GLY A 199 -11.27 -10.04 -13.22
C GLY A 199 -10.69 -8.68 -12.85
N VAL A 200 -10.18 -8.56 -11.62
CA VAL A 200 -9.50 -7.38 -11.10
C VAL A 200 -8.30 -7.76 -10.25
N GLY A 201 -7.19 -7.09 -10.49
CA GLY A 201 -5.97 -7.22 -9.70
C GLY A 201 -5.83 -6.07 -8.71
N VAL A 202 -5.36 -6.35 -7.50
CA VAL A 202 -5.15 -5.35 -6.45
C VAL A 202 -3.81 -5.60 -5.75
N VAL A 203 -2.96 -4.58 -5.67
CA VAL A 203 -1.75 -4.57 -4.85
C VAL A 203 -1.85 -3.45 -3.83
N ALA A 204 -2.04 -3.78 -2.56
CA ALA A 204 -1.98 -2.85 -1.45
C ALA A 204 -0.54 -2.76 -0.93
N TYR A 205 0.15 -1.66 -1.26
CA TYR A 205 1.52 -1.40 -0.86
C TYR A 205 1.56 -0.52 0.41
N PHE A 206 1.84 -1.13 1.56
CA PHE A 206 1.93 -0.46 2.85
C PHE A 206 3.29 0.17 3.04
N ARG A 207 3.34 1.44 3.46
CA ARG A 207 4.60 2.15 3.75
C ARG A 207 5.12 1.77 5.13
N LYS A 208 5.52 0.51 5.24
CA LYS A 208 5.85 -0.20 6.48
C LYS A 208 7.18 -0.94 6.34
N GLU A 209 8.27 -0.18 6.28
CA GLU A 209 9.61 -0.75 6.20
C GLU A 209 9.96 -1.58 7.44
N GLY A 210 10.66 -2.71 7.22
CA GLY A 210 11.17 -3.55 8.28
C GLY A 210 10.10 -4.10 9.22
N ARG A 211 8.87 -4.37 8.74
CA ARG A 211 7.71 -4.76 9.56
C ARG A 211 7.33 -3.71 10.61
N ALA A 212 7.47 -2.43 10.27
CA ALA A 212 7.27 -1.26 11.13
C ALA A 212 8.41 -1.00 12.13
N LEU A 213 9.51 -1.76 12.09
CA LEU A 213 10.69 -1.50 12.92
C LEU A 213 11.66 -0.49 12.29
N GLY A 214 11.44 -0.15 11.02
CA GLY A 214 12.32 0.73 10.24
C GLY A 214 13.58 0.03 9.71
N GLU A 215 14.28 0.74 8.83
CA GLU A 215 15.41 0.21 8.06
C GLU A 215 16.66 -0.06 8.93
N VAL A 216 16.92 0.79 9.93
CA VAL A 216 18.08 0.65 10.83
C VAL A 216 18.00 -0.68 11.59
N THR A 217 16.87 -0.93 12.26
CA THR A 217 16.63 -2.16 13.03
C THR A 217 16.72 -3.40 12.14
N LYS A 218 16.13 -3.33 10.93
CA LYS A 218 16.21 -4.38 9.91
C LYS A 218 17.67 -4.75 9.59
N TYR A 219 18.54 -3.76 9.37
CA TYR A 219 19.94 -4.01 9.05
C TYR A 219 20.73 -4.57 10.22
N LEU A 220 20.45 -4.12 11.45
CA LEU A 220 21.05 -4.70 12.65
C LEU A 220 20.68 -6.19 12.79
N VAL A 221 19.42 -6.55 12.59
CA VAL A 221 18.95 -7.95 12.60
C VAL A 221 19.61 -8.77 11.49
N TYR A 222 19.75 -8.22 10.28
CA TYR A 222 20.43 -8.90 9.17
C TYR A 222 21.93 -9.14 9.45
N ASN A 223 22.61 -8.16 10.02
CA ASN A 223 24.02 -8.31 10.40
C ASN A 223 24.21 -9.39 11.46
N LEU A 224 23.29 -9.50 12.42
CA LEU A 224 23.29 -10.57 13.41
C LEU A 224 23.05 -11.94 12.75
N ARG A 225 22.08 -12.05 11.83
CA ARG A 225 21.79 -13.30 11.09
C ARG A 225 22.96 -13.79 10.24
N LYS A 226 23.66 -12.89 9.55
CA LYS A 226 24.86 -13.24 8.75
C LYS A 226 25.96 -13.88 9.60
N ARG A 227 26.00 -13.60 10.91
CA ARG A 227 26.96 -14.18 11.86
C ARG A 227 26.44 -15.43 12.56
N GLY A 228 25.13 -15.51 12.80
CA GLY A 228 24.48 -16.55 13.60
C GLY A 228 23.82 -17.69 12.81
N GLY A 229 23.74 -17.59 11.48
CA GLY A 229 23.06 -18.55 10.61
C GLY A 229 21.59 -18.19 10.35
N ASP A 230 21.08 -18.66 9.22
CA ASP A 230 19.81 -18.19 8.67
C ASP A 230 18.66 -19.19 8.81
N SER A 231 18.01 -19.19 9.98
CA SER A 231 16.83 -20.01 10.25
C SER A 231 15.67 -19.18 10.83
N ALA A 232 14.44 -19.62 10.59
CA ALA A 232 13.24 -18.90 11.03
C ALA A 232 13.16 -18.76 12.57
N ASP A 233 13.62 -19.76 13.32
CA ASP A 233 13.67 -19.73 14.79
C ASP A 233 14.68 -18.69 15.32
N LYS A 234 15.78 -18.44 14.58
CA LYS A 234 16.76 -17.41 14.91
C LYS A 234 16.29 -16.01 14.55
N TYR A 235 15.39 -15.87 13.58
CA TYR A 235 14.83 -14.57 13.19
C TYR A 235 14.13 -13.88 14.37
N PHE A 236 13.18 -14.56 15.02
CA PHE A 236 12.41 -13.97 16.12
C PHE A 236 13.31 -13.64 17.32
N LYS A 237 14.24 -14.53 17.67
CA LYS A 237 15.23 -14.28 18.74
C LYS A 237 16.14 -13.08 18.43
N SER A 238 16.55 -12.93 17.17
CA SER A 238 17.38 -11.81 16.73
C SER A 238 16.60 -10.49 16.79
N THR A 239 15.33 -10.50 16.40
CA THR A 239 14.46 -9.34 16.50
C THR A 239 14.19 -8.97 17.95
N GLU A 240 13.88 -9.93 18.83
CA GLU A 240 13.70 -9.67 20.27
C GLU A 240 14.96 -9.05 20.88
N MET A 241 16.14 -9.59 20.56
CA MET A 241 17.42 -9.09 21.08
C MET A 241 17.75 -7.67 20.61
N ILE A 242 17.46 -7.35 19.35
CA ILE A 242 17.88 -6.08 18.73
C ILE A 242 16.82 -4.99 18.87
N ALA A 243 15.55 -5.34 18.67
CA ALA A 243 14.43 -4.40 18.68
C ALA A 243 13.77 -4.29 20.06
N GLY A 244 14.03 -5.22 20.99
CA GLY A 244 13.44 -5.21 22.33
C GLY A 244 11.94 -5.53 22.36
N VAL A 245 11.39 -6.03 21.25
CA VAL A 245 9.97 -6.39 21.09
C VAL A 245 9.81 -7.90 20.91
N LYS A 246 8.87 -8.48 21.66
CA LYS A 246 8.46 -9.89 21.55
C LYS A 246 7.37 -10.08 20.50
#